data_AF-L1Q452-F1
#
_entry.id   AF-L1Q452-F1
#
_cell.length_a   1.000
_cell.length_b   1.000
_cell.length_c   1.000
_cell.angle_alpha   90.00
_cell.angle_beta   90.00
_cell.angle_gamma   90.00
#
_symmetry.space_group_name_H-M   'P 1'
#
loop_
_entity.id
_entity.type
_entity.pdbx_description
1 polymer ?
#
loop_
_entity_poly.entity_id
_entity_poly.type
_entity_poly.pdbx_seq_one_letter_code
_entity_poly.pdbx_strand_id
1 'polypeptide(L)'
;MELNGVNNSNSTEVYRVNESLITNYPFKLGETIRVRRTHGQYLQLNFEDDDVVPLFNLTENNNNNVGNNEYIEWNHQSNKVNRYDSRNSYYTYSKGNITFSGTGENSRESIEYPESELRLFVNTIVKAERGANHKPEVYGLESVTEIPYNSDLEFNAIVKDVDGDRVKINKISLNGVDISSQVYKDPLNKIPSGFKNQGSQFPITIPSSLFIVNKQISLTIEAEDSRGAITTKEYKITPVQNPLLTSKGQTINTLVGENITFEIQLDKENDTNPSSILVDSIEVTDKNEIVTLSNINTEYRGGKIYLVGNLKALIEVTGEELPIIINYSNGTSSMKRCEAKIILNSRSANVNVILKVNDYSNQNLGIGPKVTLINKISNKVYENNISIIDGQTNFNSIEAGEYELSISEIIGYDILSILVNGTNVSFAENNKIKFNISFSENSKIIEIAVEPQVSEVIHGLYQGIGDNRQVNIIENLNGFEMTAGMNVNFASTFVLGGNSIPINLSIDSKLEVTNAKESINKNNIKIYKVTSNDEKTILDEVSESKLDISVSNSQYVIKINESIQRDTRILITYSAIVPESSNEEEFTNTISISNKNKSIKVYTIDTGENNPAYLPELF
;
A
#
# COMPACT_ATOMS: atom_id res chain seq x y z
N MET A 1 -32.46 -18.44 -42.77
CA MET A 1 -32.34 -17.09 -43.36
C MET A 1 -31.51 -17.25 -44.63
N GLU A 2 -32.01 -16.85 -45.81
CA GLU A 2 -31.28 -17.04 -47.08
C GLU A 2 -29.95 -16.25 -47.09
N LEU A 3 -28.83 -16.97 -47.25
CA LEU A 3 -27.46 -16.44 -47.31
C LEU A 3 -27.29 -15.28 -48.32
N ASN A 4 -28.04 -15.28 -49.41
CA ASN A 4 -27.96 -14.26 -50.46
C ASN A 4 -28.38 -12.84 -50.00
N GLY A 5 -29.12 -12.72 -48.89
CA GLY A 5 -29.59 -11.41 -48.43
C GLY A 5 -28.69 -10.68 -47.43
N VAL A 6 -27.80 -11.39 -46.71
CA VAL A 6 -26.82 -10.76 -45.81
C VAL A 6 -25.63 -10.21 -46.62
N ASN A 7 -25.21 -10.90 -47.67
CA ASN A 7 -24.08 -10.49 -48.51
C ASN A 7 -24.32 -9.17 -49.27
N ASN A 8 -25.59 -8.83 -49.54
CA ASN A 8 -26.00 -7.59 -50.17
C ASN A 8 -26.41 -6.50 -49.16
N SER A 9 -26.28 -6.77 -47.87
CA SER A 9 -26.54 -5.78 -46.83
C SER A 9 -25.39 -4.79 -46.76
N ASN A 10 -25.71 -3.54 -46.42
CA ASN A 10 -24.73 -2.53 -46.06
C ASN A 10 -24.94 -2.11 -44.61
N SER A 11 -23.91 -1.57 -43.96
CA SER A 11 -24.03 -0.97 -42.63
C SER A 11 -23.05 0.20 -42.47
N THR A 12 -23.44 1.24 -41.75
CA THR A 12 -22.57 2.35 -41.32
C THR A 12 -22.35 2.38 -39.81
N GLU A 13 -22.81 1.35 -39.10
CA GLU A 13 -22.66 1.18 -37.65
C GLU A 13 -22.38 -0.27 -37.28
N VAL A 14 -21.51 -0.45 -36.30
CA VAL A 14 -21.21 -1.77 -35.72
C VAL A 14 -21.48 -1.79 -34.23
N TYR A 15 -21.99 -2.92 -33.76
CA TYR A 15 -22.34 -3.23 -32.38
C TYR A 15 -21.30 -4.14 -31.75
N ARG A 16 -20.85 -3.77 -30.56
CA ARG A 16 -19.86 -4.51 -29.79
C ARG A 16 -20.49 -5.75 -29.17
N VAL A 17 -19.87 -6.90 -29.41
CA VAL A 17 -20.35 -8.21 -28.91
C VAL A 17 -19.54 -8.69 -27.72
N ASN A 18 -18.23 -8.42 -27.72
CA ASN A 18 -17.32 -8.82 -26.64
C ASN A 18 -16.40 -7.66 -26.26
N GLU A 19 -15.93 -7.66 -25.01
CA GLU A 19 -14.92 -6.73 -24.53
C GLU A 19 -13.50 -7.33 -24.66
N SER A 20 -12.55 -6.54 -25.12
CA SER A 20 -11.13 -6.91 -25.21
C SER A 20 -10.23 -5.67 -25.20
N LEU A 21 -8.92 -5.86 -25.37
CA LEU A 21 -7.99 -4.76 -25.62
C LEU A 21 -8.44 -3.92 -26.83
N ILE A 22 -8.95 -4.57 -27.90
CA ILE A 22 -9.41 -3.88 -29.11
C ILE A 22 -10.58 -2.93 -28.83
N THR A 23 -11.42 -3.21 -27.84
CA THR A 23 -12.59 -2.36 -27.53
C THR A 23 -12.30 -1.30 -26.47
N ASN A 24 -11.20 -1.43 -25.73
CA ASN A 24 -10.95 -0.64 -24.53
C ASN A 24 -9.62 0.13 -24.53
N TYR A 25 -8.64 -0.20 -25.39
CA TYR A 25 -7.30 0.39 -25.34
C TYR A 25 -6.65 0.55 -26.73
N PRO A 26 -5.98 1.69 -27.00
CA PRO A 26 -5.85 2.86 -26.13
C PRO A 26 -7.14 3.70 -26.02
N PHE A 27 -8.09 3.53 -26.94
CA PHE A 27 -9.35 4.26 -26.91
C PHE A 27 -10.50 3.36 -26.44
N LYS A 28 -11.30 3.84 -25.48
CA LYS A 28 -12.54 3.17 -25.13
C LYS A 28 -13.58 3.39 -26.24
N LEU A 29 -14.00 2.30 -26.88
CA LEU A 29 -15.04 2.32 -27.91
C LEU A 29 -16.43 2.14 -27.28
N GLY A 30 -17.42 2.80 -27.87
CA GLY A 30 -18.81 2.68 -27.45
C GLY A 30 -19.41 1.31 -27.75
N GLU A 31 -20.60 1.06 -27.20
CA GLU A 31 -21.37 -0.16 -27.49
C GLU A 31 -21.75 -0.25 -28.98
N THR A 32 -22.11 0.89 -29.57
CA THR A 32 -22.24 1.04 -31.02
C THR A 32 -21.28 2.12 -31.49
N ILE A 33 -20.58 1.88 -32.59
CA ILE A 33 -19.67 2.85 -33.19
C ILE A 33 -19.97 3.03 -34.68
N ARG A 34 -19.73 4.25 -35.18
CA ARG A 34 -19.86 4.56 -36.61
C ARG A 34 -18.65 4.01 -37.36
N VAL A 35 -18.91 3.40 -38.50
CA VAL A 35 -17.90 2.96 -39.47
C VAL A 35 -18.30 3.44 -40.85
N ARG A 36 -17.33 3.47 -41.75
CA ARG A 36 -17.58 3.68 -43.17
C ARG A 36 -18.45 2.54 -43.70
N ARG A 37 -19.29 2.83 -44.68
CA ARG A 37 -20.24 1.89 -45.27
C ARG A 37 -19.53 0.63 -45.78
N THR A 38 -19.90 -0.50 -45.21
CA THR A 38 -19.33 -1.83 -45.51
C THR A 38 -20.42 -2.86 -45.80
N HIS A 39 -20.08 -4.07 -46.28
CA HIS A 39 -21.04 -5.17 -46.48
C HIS A 39 -21.02 -6.23 -45.37
N GLY A 40 -22.13 -6.98 -45.29
CA GLY A 40 -22.17 -8.32 -44.72
C GLY A 40 -21.13 -9.27 -45.32
N GLN A 41 -20.66 -10.21 -44.51
CA GLN A 41 -19.58 -11.12 -44.85
C GLN A 41 -20.11 -12.35 -45.61
N TYR A 42 -19.35 -12.81 -46.61
CA TYR A 42 -19.72 -13.97 -47.43
C TYR A 42 -19.54 -15.31 -46.72
N LEU A 43 -18.60 -15.37 -45.77
CA LEU A 43 -18.28 -16.58 -45.02
C LEU A 43 -18.91 -16.50 -43.63
N GLN A 44 -19.10 -17.67 -43.01
CA GLN A 44 -19.59 -17.77 -41.64
C GLN A 44 -18.43 -18.04 -40.68
N LEU A 45 -18.51 -17.49 -39.48
CA LEU A 45 -17.62 -17.90 -38.39
C LEU A 45 -17.97 -19.31 -37.92
N ASN A 46 -16.95 -20.11 -37.65
CA ASN A 46 -17.10 -21.39 -36.98
C ASN A 46 -17.02 -21.18 -35.46
N PHE A 47 -18.16 -21.27 -34.76
CA PHE A 47 -18.18 -21.15 -33.29
C PHE A 47 -17.87 -22.45 -32.55
N GLU A 48 -17.65 -23.54 -33.27
CA GLU A 48 -17.07 -24.76 -32.69
C GLU A 48 -15.53 -24.66 -32.60
N ASP A 49 -14.94 -23.56 -33.05
CA ASP A 49 -13.52 -23.26 -32.95
C ASP A 49 -13.31 -22.27 -31.81
N ASP A 50 -12.80 -22.77 -30.67
CA ASP A 50 -12.62 -21.99 -29.44
C ASP A 50 -11.70 -20.76 -29.62
N ASP A 51 -10.87 -20.75 -30.68
CA ASP A 51 -10.00 -19.63 -31.00
C ASP A 51 -10.73 -18.45 -31.68
N VAL A 52 -11.99 -18.63 -32.09
CA VAL A 52 -12.78 -17.62 -32.82
C VAL A 52 -13.57 -16.74 -31.85
N VAL A 53 -13.18 -15.46 -31.76
CA VAL A 53 -13.82 -14.47 -30.89
C VAL A 53 -14.33 -13.28 -31.71
N PRO A 54 -15.66 -13.15 -31.93
CA PRO A 54 -16.24 -11.96 -32.55
C PRO A 54 -16.17 -10.76 -31.60
N LEU A 55 -15.84 -9.58 -32.12
CA LEU A 55 -15.70 -8.36 -31.33
C LEU A 55 -16.76 -7.32 -31.69
N PHE A 56 -16.99 -7.12 -32.99
CA PHE A 56 -18.00 -6.21 -33.51
C PHE A 56 -18.83 -6.93 -34.57
N ASN A 57 -20.14 -6.67 -34.57
CA ASN A 57 -21.07 -7.08 -35.61
C ASN A 57 -21.62 -5.86 -36.33
N LEU A 58 -21.86 -5.98 -37.62
CA LEU A 58 -22.68 -5.05 -38.40
C LEU A 58 -24.08 -4.91 -37.78
N THR A 59 -24.67 -3.74 -37.94
CA THR A 59 -26.03 -3.46 -37.50
C THR A 59 -26.96 -3.26 -38.69
N GLU A 60 -28.27 -3.32 -38.43
CA GLU A 60 -29.31 -2.97 -39.39
C GLU A 60 -29.38 -1.46 -39.69
N ASN A 61 -28.55 -0.63 -39.05
CA ASN A 61 -28.58 0.81 -39.23
C ASN A 61 -27.70 1.23 -40.42
N ASN A 62 -28.36 1.78 -41.43
CA ASN A 62 -27.76 2.48 -42.57
C ASN A 62 -28.16 3.95 -42.48
N ASN A 63 -27.50 4.71 -41.62
CA ASN A 63 -27.71 6.15 -41.57
C ASN A 63 -27.24 6.76 -42.91
N ASN A 64 -28.18 6.99 -43.84
CA ASN A 64 -27.97 7.68 -45.12
C ASN A 64 -27.84 9.21 -44.95
N ASN A 65 -27.78 9.71 -43.72
CA ASN A 65 -27.60 11.14 -43.45
C ASN A 65 -26.12 11.53 -43.65
N VAL A 66 -25.69 11.54 -44.91
CA VAL A 66 -24.67 12.47 -45.37
C VAL A 66 -25.41 13.79 -45.51
N GLY A 67 -25.02 14.81 -44.73
CA GLY A 67 -25.60 16.14 -44.84
C GLY A 67 -25.33 16.71 -46.22
N ASN A 68 -26.23 16.46 -47.16
CA ASN A 68 -26.59 17.25 -48.33
C ASN A 68 -27.69 16.50 -49.07
N ASN A 69 -28.65 17.28 -49.55
CA ASN A 69 -29.95 16.87 -50.07
C ASN A 69 -29.84 16.13 -51.42
N GLU A 70 -29.21 14.97 -51.45
CA GLU A 70 -29.11 14.10 -52.63
C GLU A 70 -29.55 12.68 -52.24
N TYR A 71 -30.80 12.39 -52.55
CA TYR A 71 -31.38 11.06 -52.40
C TYR A 71 -30.74 10.14 -53.45
N ILE A 72 -29.68 9.42 -53.05
CA ILE A 72 -29.13 8.35 -53.90
C ILE A 72 -30.07 7.15 -53.82
N GLU A 73 -30.96 7.01 -54.81
CA GLU A 73 -31.67 5.75 -55.09
C GLU A 73 -30.65 4.70 -55.54
N TRP A 74 -30.08 3.98 -54.58
CA TRP A 74 -29.43 2.71 -54.86
C TRP A 74 -30.23 1.61 -54.18
N ASN A 75 -30.63 0.62 -54.98
CA ASN A 75 -31.52 -0.49 -54.64
C ASN A 75 -30.85 -1.49 -53.66
N HIS A 76 -30.49 -1.03 -52.47
CA HIS A 76 -29.94 -1.85 -51.39
C HIS A 76 -31.08 -2.23 -50.44
N GLN A 77 -31.45 -3.50 -50.49
CA GLN A 77 -32.56 -4.05 -49.73
C GLN A 77 -32.30 -3.89 -48.22
N SER A 78 -33.24 -3.22 -47.55
CA SER A 78 -33.23 -3.00 -46.11
C SER A 78 -33.13 -4.34 -45.36
N ASN A 79 -32.09 -4.44 -44.53
CA ASN A 79 -32.04 -5.12 -43.23
C ASN A 79 -32.32 -6.64 -43.20
N LYS A 80 -31.32 -7.44 -43.60
CA LYS A 80 -31.18 -8.84 -43.13
C LYS A 80 -30.01 -9.05 -42.14
N VAL A 81 -29.40 -7.98 -41.64
CA VAL A 81 -28.31 -8.05 -40.66
C VAL A 81 -28.91 -8.06 -39.26
N ASN A 82 -28.47 -8.99 -38.42
CA ASN A 82 -28.83 -9.02 -37.01
C ASN A 82 -27.57 -8.77 -36.18
N ARG A 83 -27.55 -7.66 -35.43
CA ARG A 83 -26.41 -7.29 -34.57
C ARG A 83 -26.07 -8.34 -33.50
N TYR A 84 -27.00 -9.25 -33.18
CA TYR A 84 -26.80 -10.36 -32.24
C TYR A 84 -26.39 -11.68 -32.93
N ASP A 85 -26.31 -11.72 -34.25
CA ASP A 85 -25.86 -12.88 -35.02
C ASP A 85 -24.40 -12.72 -35.45
N SER A 86 -23.47 -13.02 -34.53
CA SER A 86 -22.03 -12.94 -34.83
C SER A 86 -21.56 -13.95 -35.87
N ARG A 87 -22.32 -15.01 -36.15
CA ARG A 87 -21.91 -16.02 -37.13
C ARG A 87 -21.97 -15.44 -38.54
N ASN A 88 -22.95 -14.59 -38.81
CA ASN A 88 -23.22 -14.02 -40.13
C ASN A 88 -22.98 -12.51 -40.24
N SER A 89 -22.98 -11.78 -39.13
CA SER A 89 -22.93 -10.31 -39.12
C SER A 89 -21.62 -9.76 -38.58
N TYR A 90 -20.56 -10.55 -38.45
CA TYR A 90 -19.29 -10.07 -37.89
C TYR A 90 -18.64 -8.98 -38.77
N TYR A 91 -18.01 -8.01 -38.11
CA TYR A 91 -17.22 -6.93 -38.71
C TYR A 91 -15.75 -7.02 -38.27
N THR A 92 -15.51 -7.27 -36.99
CA THR A 92 -14.16 -7.52 -36.45
C THR A 92 -14.21 -8.78 -35.60
N TYR A 93 -13.27 -9.69 -35.80
CA TYR A 93 -13.12 -10.90 -34.99
C TYR A 93 -11.64 -11.31 -34.89
N SER A 94 -11.30 -12.10 -33.89
CA SER A 94 -9.99 -12.76 -33.79
C SER A 94 -10.12 -14.26 -34.04
N LYS A 95 -9.10 -14.86 -34.63
CA LYS A 95 -8.87 -16.31 -34.65
C LYS A 95 -7.45 -16.57 -34.15
N GLY A 96 -7.31 -17.01 -32.91
CA GLY A 96 -6.02 -17.10 -32.23
C GLY A 96 -5.32 -15.74 -32.22
N ASN A 97 -4.09 -15.68 -32.72
CA ASN A 97 -3.29 -14.45 -32.78
C ASN A 97 -3.61 -13.53 -33.98
N ILE A 98 -4.50 -13.94 -34.90
CA ILE A 98 -4.85 -13.13 -36.07
C ILE A 98 -6.15 -12.37 -35.80
N THR A 99 -6.12 -11.05 -35.97
CA THR A 99 -7.33 -10.22 -35.97
C THR A 99 -7.74 -9.90 -37.40
N PHE A 100 -9.00 -10.18 -37.73
CA PHE A 100 -9.62 -9.77 -38.98
C PHE A 100 -10.51 -8.57 -38.71
N SER A 101 -10.38 -7.51 -39.51
CA SER A 101 -11.20 -6.31 -39.40
C SER A 101 -11.73 -5.88 -40.75
N GLY A 102 -12.98 -5.44 -40.80
CA GLY A 102 -13.59 -4.75 -41.95
C GLY A 102 -13.23 -3.26 -42.05
N THR A 103 -12.32 -2.77 -41.21
CA THR A 103 -11.86 -1.37 -41.19
C THR A 103 -11.06 -1.03 -42.45
N GLY A 104 -11.33 0.15 -43.04
CA GLY A 104 -10.56 0.64 -44.19
C GLY A 104 -11.17 0.32 -45.56
N GLU A 105 -12.42 -0.15 -45.61
CA GLU A 105 -13.17 -0.33 -46.86
C GLU A 105 -13.39 1.03 -47.54
N ASN A 106 -12.94 1.18 -48.78
CA ASN A 106 -12.94 2.49 -49.47
C ASN A 106 -13.75 2.55 -50.77
N SER A 107 -14.35 1.44 -51.20
CA SER A 107 -14.95 1.34 -52.54
C SER A 107 -16.41 1.80 -52.63
N ARG A 108 -17.07 2.08 -51.49
CA ARG A 108 -18.54 2.22 -51.43
C ARG A 108 -19.10 3.57 -51.01
N GLU A 109 -18.26 4.46 -50.52
CA GLU A 109 -18.66 5.84 -50.25
C GLU A 109 -17.43 6.74 -50.24
N SER A 110 -17.46 7.90 -50.87
CA SER A 110 -16.32 8.83 -50.92
C SER A 110 -16.35 9.84 -49.78
N ILE A 111 -16.24 9.36 -48.54
CA ILE A 111 -16.18 10.19 -47.32
C ILE A 111 -14.93 9.89 -46.49
N GLU A 112 -14.56 10.81 -45.60
CA GLU A 112 -13.52 10.59 -44.59
C GLU A 112 -13.93 9.49 -43.61
N TYR A 113 -12.96 8.72 -43.11
CA TYR A 113 -13.21 7.68 -42.12
C TYR A 113 -13.76 8.28 -40.82
N PRO A 114 -14.85 7.72 -40.26
CA PRO A 114 -15.33 8.13 -38.94
C PRO A 114 -14.23 7.97 -37.89
N GLU A 115 -14.13 8.93 -36.98
CA GLU A 115 -13.13 8.92 -35.90
C GLU A 115 -13.18 7.61 -35.09
N SER A 116 -14.37 7.08 -34.84
CA SER A 116 -14.54 5.82 -34.10
C SER A 116 -13.97 4.60 -34.83
N GLU A 117 -13.98 4.59 -36.16
CA GLU A 117 -13.35 3.53 -36.96
C GLU A 117 -11.82 3.67 -36.95
N LEU A 118 -11.29 4.90 -37.02
CA LEU A 118 -9.86 5.15 -36.86
C LEU A 118 -9.36 4.72 -35.47
N ARG A 119 -10.14 5.00 -34.41
CA ARG A 119 -9.84 4.52 -33.05
C ARG A 119 -9.84 3.00 -32.96
N LEU A 120 -10.80 2.32 -33.59
CA LEU A 120 -10.83 0.85 -33.69
C LEU A 120 -9.59 0.30 -34.43
N PHE A 121 -9.18 0.96 -35.52
CA PHE A 121 -7.96 0.62 -36.24
C PHE A 121 -6.73 0.72 -35.33
N VAL A 122 -6.56 1.85 -34.63
CA VAL A 122 -5.44 2.05 -33.70
C VAL A 122 -5.45 1.00 -32.58
N ASN A 123 -6.59 0.74 -31.95
CA ASN A 123 -6.71 -0.31 -30.93
C ASN A 123 -6.30 -1.69 -31.47
N THR A 124 -6.65 -1.99 -32.72
CA THR A 124 -6.26 -3.25 -33.39
C THR A 124 -4.76 -3.35 -33.59
N ILE A 125 -4.11 -2.28 -34.03
CA ILE A 125 -2.64 -2.21 -34.20
C ILE A 125 -1.94 -2.35 -32.85
N VAL A 126 -2.41 -1.67 -31.82
CA VAL A 126 -1.82 -1.77 -30.47
C VAL A 126 -1.99 -3.17 -29.88
N LYS A 127 -3.14 -3.82 -30.08
CA LYS A 127 -3.32 -5.23 -29.69
C LYS A 127 -2.39 -6.17 -30.45
N ALA A 128 -2.14 -5.90 -31.72
CA ALA A 128 -1.22 -6.69 -32.53
C ALA A 128 0.24 -6.51 -32.08
N GLU A 129 0.66 -5.28 -31.80
CA GLU A 129 2.01 -4.97 -31.30
C GLU A 129 2.24 -5.58 -29.92
N ARG A 130 1.36 -5.32 -28.95
CA ARG A 130 1.49 -5.86 -27.58
C ARG A 130 1.26 -7.37 -27.48
N GLY A 131 0.61 -7.96 -28.48
CA GLY A 131 0.39 -9.40 -28.58
C GLY A 131 1.49 -10.13 -29.34
N ALA A 132 2.39 -9.40 -30.00
CA ALA A 132 3.56 -9.98 -30.65
C ALA A 132 4.61 -10.37 -29.62
N ASN A 133 5.49 -11.29 -30.00
CA ASN A 133 6.73 -11.53 -29.26
C ASN A 133 7.83 -10.63 -29.81
N HIS A 134 8.51 -9.91 -28.95
CA HIS A 134 9.65 -9.09 -29.26
C HIS A 134 10.93 -9.85 -28.94
N LYS A 135 12.01 -9.52 -29.67
CA LYS A 135 13.31 -10.09 -29.36
C LYS A 135 13.88 -9.44 -28.10
N PRO A 136 14.68 -10.17 -27.31
CA PRO A 136 15.39 -9.57 -26.20
C PRO A 136 16.50 -8.62 -26.69
N GLU A 137 17.05 -7.86 -25.75
CA GLU A 137 18.17 -6.95 -25.95
C GLU A 137 19.30 -7.29 -24.98
N VAL A 138 20.55 -7.24 -25.46
CA VAL A 138 21.75 -7.55 -24.68
C VAL A 138 22.56 -6.28 -24.43
N TYR A 139 22.99 -6.12 -23.18
CA TYR A 139 23.76 -5.00 -22.66
C TYR A 139 25.03 -5.50 -21.95
N GLY A 140 26.12 -4.73 -21.96
CA GLY A 140 27.32 -5.08 -21.21
C GLY A 140 28.54 -4.19 -21.47
N LEU A 141 28.88 -3.97 -22.74
CA LEU A 141 30.16 -3.38 -23.19
C LEU A 141 29.99 -2.21 -24.18
N GLU A 142 28.87 -1.49 -24.12
CA GLU A 142 28.47 -0.48 -25.11
C GLU A 142 29.50 0.64 -25.30
N SER A 143 30.16 1.07 -24.21
CA SER A 143 31.17 2.13 -24.24
C SER A 143 32.62 1.62 -24.28
N VAL A 144 32.84 0.30 -24.31
CA VAL A 144 34.17 -0.30 -24.24
C VAL A 144 34.69 -0.57 -25.65
N THR A 145 35.70 0.19 -26.07
CA THR A 145 36.35 0.05 -27.38
C THR A 145 37.78 -0.50 -27.29
N GLU A 146 38.41 -0.39 -26.12
CA GLU A 146 39.77 -0.86 -25.83
C GLU A 146 39.78 -1.64 -24.51
N ILE A 147 40.61 -2.68 -24.44
CA ILE A 147 40.82 -3.50 -23.24
C ILE A 147 42.31 -3.76 -23.01
N PRO A 148 42.74 -4.06 -21.78
CA PRO A 148 44.11 -4.55 -21.56
C PRO A 148 44.36 -5.87 -22.29
N TYR A 149 45.56 -6.03 -22.83
CA TYR A 149 45.92 -7.25 -23.57
C TYR A 149 46.29 -8.45 -22.69
N ASN A 150 46.69 -8.19 -21.45
CA ASN A 150 47.27 -9.15 -20.51
C ASN A 150 46.37 -9.44 -19.29
N SER A 151 45.13 -8.96 -19.31
CA SER A 151 44.15 -9.16 -18.25
C SER A 151 42.87 -9.72 -18.86
N ASP A 152 42.23 -10.67 -18.19
CA ASP A 152 40.98 -11.27 -18.66
C ASP A 152 39.86 -10.21 -18.71
N LEU A 153 38.97 -10.29 -19.71
CA LEU A 153 37.81 -9.39 -19.81
C LEU A 153 36.65 -9.97 -19.01
N GLU A 154 36.41 -9.42 -17.82
CA GLU A 154 35.30 -9.78 -16.94
C GLU A 154 34.18 -8.74 -17.05
N PHE A 155 32.95 -9.17 -17.31
CA PHE A 155 31.77 -8.30 -17.29
C PHE A 155 30.48 -9.09 -17.06
N ASN A 156 29.40 -8.39 -16.74
CA ASN A 156 28.06 -8.98 -16.72
C ASN A 156 27.33 -8.58 -18.00
N ALA A 157 26.88 -9.57 -18.78
CA ALA A 157 25.86 -9.33 -19.79
C ALA A 157 24.49 -9.25 -19.13
N ILE A 158 23.69 -8.26 -19.47
CA ILE A 158 22.31 -8.13 -19.02
C ILE A 158 21.41 -8.32 -20.23
N VAL A 159 20.46 -9.23 -20.10
CA VAL A 159 19.48 -9.49 -21.16
C VAL A 159 18.12 -8.99 -20.68
N LYS A 160 17.54 -8.03 -21.39
CA LYS A 160 16.21 -7.45 -21.10
C LYS A 160 15.24 -7.82 -22.20
N ASP A 161 13.99 -7.95 -21.84
CA ASP A 161 12.91 -8.26 -22.77
C ASP A 161 11.72 -7.35 -22.45
N VAL A 162 11.16 -6.72 -23.49
CA VAL A 162 10.08 -5.73 -23.33
C VAL A 162 8.75 -6.38 -22.97
N ASP A 163 8.56 -7.65 -23.31
CA ASP A 163 7.35 -8.42 -23.00
C ASP A 163 7.39 -9.03 -21.58
N GLY A 164 8.53 -8.89 -20.89
CA GLY A 164 8.74 -9.44 -19.55
C GLY A 164 9.07 -10.93 -19.56
N ASP A 165 9.37 -11.51 -20.73
CA ASP A 165 9.64 -12.92 -20.87
C ASP A 165 10.97 -13.32 -20.21
N ARG A 166 11.11 -14.62 -19.88
CA ARG A 166 12.36 -15.12 -19.33
C ARG A 166 13.39 -15.26 -20.45
N VAL A 167 14.66 -15.03 -20.15
CA VAL A 167 15.75 -14.92 -21.13
C VAL A 167 16.92 -15.83 -20.80
N LYS A 168 17.67 -16.26 -21.82
CA LYS A 168 18.93 -17.01 -21.68
C LYS A 168 19.97 -16.54 -22.69
N ILE A 169 21.23 -16.82 -22.43
CA ILE A 169 22.31 -16.72 -23.43
C ILE A 169 22.45 -18.09 -24.09
N ASN A 170 22.47 -18.12 -25.42
CA ASN A 170 22.65 -19.35 -26.21
C ASN A 170 24.11 -19.56 -26.60
N LYS A 171 24.81 -18.48 -26.95
CA LYS A 171 26.13 -18.56 -27.55
C LYS A 171 26.93 -17.29 -27.32
N ILE A 172 28.23 -17.46 -27.07
CA ILE A 172 29.23 -16.39 -27.04
C ILE A 172 30.30 -16.74 -28.07
N SER A 173 30.54 -15.85 -29.03
CA SER A 173 31.58 -16.05 -30.05
C SER A 173 32.60 -14.92 -30.07
N LEU A 174 33.85 -15.26 -30.39
CA LEU A 174 34.93 -14.31 -30.61
C LEU A 174 35.47 -14.49 -32.03
N ASN A 175 35.40 -13.42 -32.83
CA ASN A 175 35.73 -13.44 -34.27
C ASN A 175 35.02 -14.57 -35.03
N GLY A 176 33.76 -14.85 -34.66
CA GLY A 176 32.94 -15.91 -35.26
C GLY A 176 33.20 -17.32 -34.73
N VAL A 177 34.20 -17.51 -33.86
CA VAL A 177 34.48 -18.79 -33.21
C VAL A 177 33.71 -18.89 -31.90
N ASP A 178 32.94 -19.96 -31.71
CA ASP A 178 32.22 -20.22 -30.47
C ASP A 178 33.20 -20.50 -29.31
N ILE A 179 33.14 -19.66 -28.28
CA ILE A 179 33.99 -19.75 -27.09
C ILE A 179 33.16 -20.00 -25.82
N SER A 180 31.87 -20.32 -25.94
CA SER A 180 30.94 -20.44 -24.80
C SER A 180 31.46 -21.39 -23.70
N SER A 181 32.13 -22.48 -24.08
CA SER A 181 32.72 -23.46 -23.14
C SER A 181 33.98 -22.99 -22.41
N GLN A 182 34.64 -21.92 -22.88
CA GLN A 182 35.86 -21.37 -22.28
C GLN A 182 35.57 -20.21 -21.33
N VAL A 183 34.36 -19.66 -21.39
CA VAL A 183 33.97 -18.38 -20.80
C VAL A 183 33.13 -18.54 -19.53
N TYR A 184 32.46 -19.69 -19.37
CA TYR A 184 31.70 -20.02 -18.17
C TYR A 184 32.46 -21.02 -17.30
N LYS A 185 32.88 -20.60 -16.09
CA LYS A 185 33.42 -21.46 -15.04
C LYS A 185 32.30 -21.89 -14.07
N ASP A 186 31.36 -22.70 -14.53
CA ASP A 186 30.54 -23.56 -13.66
C ASP A 186 31.22 -24.95 -13.66
N PRO A 187 31.37 -25.66 -12.53
CA PRO A 187 31.88 -27.04 -12.49
C PRO A 187 31.21 -28.02 -13.47
N LEU A 188 30.05 -27.67 -14.06
CA LEU A 188 29.37 -28.45 -15.09
C LEU A 188 29.56 -27.97 -16.54
N ASN A 189 30.38 -26.93 -16.81
CA ASN A 189 30.61 -26.36 -18.16
C ASN A 189 29.31 -26.08 -18.94
N LYS A 190 28.24 -25.71 -18.24
CA LYS A 190 27.00 -25.28 -18.88
C LYS A 190 27.02 -23.76 -18.91
N ILE A 191 26.82 -23.19 -20.10
CA ILE A 191 26.14 -21.89 -20.24
C ILE A 191 24.97 -21.93 -19.26
N PRO A 192 24.60 -20.87 -18.52
CA PRO A 192 23.40 -20.92 -17.69
C PRO A 192 22.20 -21.30 -18.57
N SER A 193 21.92 -22.60 -18.63
CA SER A 193 21.18 -23.23 -19.73
C SER A 193 19.68 -23.11 -19.52
N GLY A 194 19.28 -22.52 -18.39
CA GLY A 194 17.92 -22.22 -18.04
C GLY A 194 17.62 -20.76 -18.30
N PHE A 195 16.40 -20.53 -18.78
CA PHE A 195 15.78 -19.21 -18.78
C PHE A 195 15.85 -18.58 -17.37
N LYS A 196 16.28 -17.33 -17.28
CA LYS A 196 16.26 -16.49 -16.08
C LYS A 196 15.26 -15.36 -16.27
N ASN A 197 14.89 -14.65 -15.20
CA ASN A 197 14.03 -13.48 -15.33
C ASN A 197 14.74 -12.40 -16.17
N GLN A 198 14.01 -11.64 -16.98
CA GLN A 198 14.60 -10.49 -17.69
C GLN A 198 15.29 -9.52 -16.73
N GLY A 199 16.37 -8.89 -17.19
CA GLY A 199 17.26 -8.07 -16.36
C GLY A 199 18.27 -8.87 -15.52
N SER A 200 18.27 -10.20 -15.60
CA SER A 200 19.28 -11.02 -14.92
C SER A 200 20.69 -10.75 -15.45
N GLN A 201 21.66 -10.81 -14.55
CA GLN A 201 23.08 -10.71 -14.88
C GLN A 201 23.66 -12.09 -15.24
N PHE A 202 24.41 -12.09 -16.34
CA PHE A 202 25.16 -13.22 -16.84
C PHE A 202 26.66 -12.90 -16.76
N PRO A 203 27.37 -13.39 -15.74
CA PRO A 203 28.80 -13.15 -15.61
C PRO A 203 29.55 -13.86 -16.74
N ILE A 204 30.45 -13.13 -17.39
CA ILE A 204 31.22 -13.56 -18.56
C ILE A 204 32.69 -13.20 -18.30
N THR A 205 33.58 -14.18 -18.48
CA THR A 205 35.04 -13.97 -18.39
C THR A 205 35.71 -14.45 -19.67
N ILE A 206 36.21 -13.52 -20.50
CA ILE A 206 36.97 -13.86 -21.71
C ILE A 206 38.46 -13.94 -21.36
N PRO A 207 39.12 -15.11 -21.50
CA PRO A 207 40.53 -15.23 -21.19
C PRO A 207 41.42 -14.35 -22.08
N SER A 208 42.39 -13.68 -21.46
CA SER A 208 43.39 -12.84 -22.13
C SER A 208 44.25 -13.61 -23.15
N SER A 209 44.38 -14.93 -22.99
CA SER A 209 45.06 -15.80 -23.95
C SER A 209 44.40 -15.83 -25.35
N LEU A 210 43.14 -15.39 -25.46
CA LEU A 210 42.42 -15.28 -26.74
C LEU A 210 42.63 -13.92 -27.41
N PHE A 211 43.29 -12.98 -26.74
CA PHE A 211 43.48 -11.62 -27.25
C PHE A 211 44.69 -11.55 -28.17
N ILE A 212 44.51 -10.83 -29.28
CA ILE A 212 45.60 -10.48 -30.19
C ILE A 212 45.84 -8.98 -30.06
N VAL A 213 47.02 -8.64 -29.55
CA VAL A 213 47.43 -7.25 -29.29
C VAL A 213 47.26 -6.39 -30.54
N ASN A 214 46.67 -5.21 -30.36
CA ASN A 214 46.42 -4.18 -31.37
C ASN A 214 45.61 -4.67 -32.60
N LYS A 215 44.88 -5.78 -32.48
CA LYS A 215 43.90 -6.21 -33.47
C LYS A 215 42.50 -6.13 -32.90
N GLN A 216 41.59 -5.51 -33.64
CA GLN A 216 40.19 -5.47 -33.27
C GLN A 216 39.63 -6.90 -33.24
N ILE A 217 38.95 -7.22 -32.16
CA ILE A 217 38.18 -8.44 -31.96
C ILE A 217 36.69 -8.13 -31.99
N SER A 218 35.89 -9.04 -32.55
CA SER A 218 34.44 -9.00 -32.58
C SER A 218 33.90 -10.02 -31.58
N LEU A 219 33.34 -9.55 -30.47
CA LEU A 219 32.67 -10.38 -29.47
C LEU A 219 31.18 -10.34 -29.75
N THR A 220 30.55 -11.50 -29.98
CA THR A 220 29.10 -11.61 -30.16
C THR A 220 28.45 -12.40 -29.04
N ILE A 221 27.32 -11.91 -28.56
CA ILE A 221 26.47 -12.57 -27.57
C ILE A 221 25.10 -12.81 -28.20
N GLU A 222 24.69 -14.07 -28.27
CA GLU A 222 23.37 -14.48 -28.72
C GLU A 222 22.49 -14.80 -27.51
N ALA A 223 21.31 -14.19 -27.45
CA ALA A 223 20.32 -14.43 -26.41
C ALA A 223 18.95 -14.74 -27.00
N GLU A 224 18.15 -15.48 -26.24
CA GLU A 224 16.83 -15.97 -26.63
C GLU A 224 15.85 -15.80 -25.48
N ASP A 225 14.61 -15.42 -25.80
CA ASP A 225 13.48 -15.38 -24.86
C ASP A 225 12.76 -16.74 -24.75
N SER A 226 11.86 -16.88 -23.77
CA SER A 226 11.15 -18.13 -23.54
C SER A 226 10.12 -18.51 -24.62
N ARG A 227 9.85 -17.62 -25.58
CA ARG A 227 8.95 -17.81 -26.72
C ARG A 227 9.71 -18.00 -28.04
N GLY A 228 11.04 -18.00 -28.00
CA GLY A 228 11.94 -18.36 -29.08
C GLY A 228 12.39 -17.22 -29.98
N ALA A 229 12.15 -15.93 -29.66
CA ALA A 229 12.83 -14.87 -30.42
C ALA A 229 14.28 -14.70 -29.96
N ILE A 230 15.15 -14.47 -30.94
CA ILE A 230 16.60 -14.48 -30.79
C ILE A 230 17.17 -13.10 -31.15
N THR A 231 18.17 -12.68 -30.41
CA THR A 231 18.97 -11.48 -30.67
C THR A 231 20.45 -11.83 -30.71
N THR A 232 21.23 -11.08 -31.48
CA THR A 232 22.68 -11.15 -31.47
C THR A 232 23.24 -9.75 -31.34
N LYS A 233 24.05 -9.53 -30.30
CA LYS A 233 24.73 -8.25 -30.05
C LYS A 233 26.22 -8.40 -30.32
N GLU A 234 26.77 -7.52 -31.16
CA GLU A 234 28.19 -7.43 -31.46
C GLU A 234 28.85 -6.28 -30.69
N TYR A 235 30.01 -6.57 -30.09
CA TYR A 235 30.92 -5.61 -29.49
C TYR A 235 32.26 -5.64 -30.22
N LYS A 236 32.76 -4.48 -30.66
CA LYS A 236 34.05 -4.35 -31.34
C LYS A 236 35.06 -3.71 -30.41
N ILE A 237 36.06 -4.48 -30.02
CA ILE A 237 36.98 -4.13 -28.94
C ILE A 237 38.41 -4.35 -29.42
N THR A 238 39.37 -3.55 -28.97
CA THR A 238 40.79 -3.70 -29.33
C THR A 238 41.64 -3.92 -28.08
N PRO A 239 42.32 -5.06 -27.93
CA PRO A 239 43.30 -5.25 -26.86
C PRO A 239 44.52 -4.36 -27.11
N VAL A 240 44.91 -3.52 -26.15
CA VAL A 240 46.02 -2.55 -26.29
C VAL A 240 47.06 -2.70 -25.18
N GLN A 241 48.26 -2.20 -25.46
CA GLN A 241 49.37 -2.13 -24.49
C GLN A 241 49.51 -0.77 -23.81
N ASN A 242 48.79 0.25 -24.29
CA ASN A 242 48.81 1.58 -23.68
C ASN A 242 48.14 1.52 -22.29
N PRO A 243 48.54 2.40 -21.35
CA PRO A 243 47.87 2.49 -20.05
C PRO A 243 46.37 2.74 -20.22
N LEU A 244 45.55 1.97 -19.50
CA LEU A 244 44.10 2.07 -19.51
C LEU A 244 43.57 2.21 -18.10
N LEU A 245 42.51 2.99 -17.95
CA LEU A 245 41.70 3.02 -16.75
C LEU A 245 40.51 2.10 -16.96
N THR A 246 40.28 1.18 -16.04
CA THR A 246 39.14 0.27 -16.05
C THR A 246 38.42 0.29 -14.69
N SER A 247 37.19 -0.22 -14.65
CA SER A 247 36.40 -0.30 -13.42
C SER A 247 35.60 -1.58 -13.36
N LYS A 248 35.51 -2.18 -12.17
CA LYS A 248 34.59 -3.30 -11.89
C LYS A 248 33.19 -2.85 -11.49
N GLY A 249 32.97 -1.53 -11.36
CA GLY A 249 31.71 -0.98 -10.86
C GLY A 249 31.45 -1.29 -9.39
N GLN A 250 30.21 -1.07 -8.94
CA GLN A 250 29.77 -1.37 -7.58
C GLN A 250 28.27 -1.67 -7.55
N THR A 251 27.85 -2.67 -6.76
CA THR A 251 26.43 -2.85 -6.42
C THR A 251 26.12 -2.13 -5.12
N ILE A 252 25.07 -1.32 -5.12
CA ILE A 252 24.62 -0.56 -3.96
C ILE A 252 23.21 -1.01 -3.59
N ASN A 253 23.06 -1.47 -2.35
CA ASN A 253 21.76 -1.74 -1.76
C ASN A 253 21.47 -0.64 -0.73
N THR A 254 20.32 0.01 -0.86
CA THR A 254 19.95 1.18 -0.04
C THR A 254 18.44 1.22 0.23
N LEU A 255 17.99 2.04 1.17
CA LEU A 255 16.58 2.44 1.17
C LEU A 255 16.33 3.66 0.29
N VAL A 256 15.08 3.79 -0.13
CA VAL A 256 14.57 5.06 -0.66
C VAL A 256 14.80 6.16 0.37
N GLY A 257 15.32 7.31 -0.06
CA GLY A 257 15.57 8.46 0.80
C GLY A 257 16.90 8.45 1.55
N GLU A 258 17.63 7.34 1.56
CA GLU A 258 18.90 7.20 2.26
C GLU A 258 20.05 7.78 1.45
N ASN A 259 20.94 8.53 2.12
CA ASN A 259 22.16 9.07 1.51
C ASN A 259 23.32 8.09 1.73
N ILE A 260 23.85 7.52 0.65
CA ILE A 260 24.97 6.59 0.68
C ILE A 260 26.17 7.23 -0.01
N THR A 261 27.34 7.15 0.61
CA THR A 261 28.61 7.44 -0.08
C THR A 261 29.08 6.19 -0.78
N PHE A 262 29.38 6.30 -2.08
CA PHE A 262 29.95 5.22 -2.88
C PHE A 262 31.43 5.47 -3.17
N GLU A 263 32.17 4.39 -3.33
CA GLU A 263 33.60 4.41 -3.63
C GLU A 263 33.92 3.24 -4.56
N ILE A 264 34.32 3.56 -5.79
CA ILE A 264 34.66 2.60 -6.83
C ILE A 264 36.14 2.73 -7.13
N GLN A 265 36.92 1.67 -6.86
CA GLN A 265 38.32 1.62 -7.27
C GLN A 265 38.40 1.57 -8.80
N LEU A 266 39.27 2.40 -9.37
CA LEU A 266 39.62 2.38 -10.79
C LEU A 266 40.98 1.71 -10.95
N ASP A 267 41.03 0.69 -11.80
CA ASP A 267 42.21 -0.11 -12.04
C ASP A 267 43.03 0.48 -13.19
N LYS A 268 44.31 0.73 -12.92
CA LYS A 268 45.28 1.31 -13.87
C LYS A 268 46.01 0.18 -14.59
N GLU A 269 45.36 -0.35 -15.61
CA GLU A 269 45.88 -1.45 -16.42
C GLU A 269 47.01 -0.98 -17.35
N ASN A 270 47.98 -1.86 -17.61
CA ASN A 270 49.19 -1.58 -18.41
C ASN A 270 50.04 -0.38 -17.93
N ASP A 271 49.75 0.22 -16.77
CA ASP A 271 50.45 1.41 -16.34
C ASP A 271 51.69 1.11 -15.50
N THR A 272 52.86 1.18 -16.13
CA THR A 272 54.15 1.05 -15.44
C THR A 272 54.66 2.37 -14.84
N ASN A 273 53.98 3.51 -15.09
CA ASN A 273 54.37 4.83 -14.59
C ASN A 273 53.18 5.54 -13.90
N PRO A 274 53.16 5.66 -12.56
CA PRO A 274 52.02 6.14 -11.79
C PRO A 274 51.38 7.47 -12.23
N SER A 275 52.09 8.31 -12.97
CA SER A 275 51.64 9.63 -13.45
C SER A 275 51.10 9.64 -14.87
N SER A 276 51.00 8.50 -15.56
CA SER A 276 50.64 8.45 -16.99
C SER A 276 49.14 8.69 -17.25
N ILE A 277 48.28 8.32 -16.29
CA ILE A 277 46.83 8.51 -16.37
C ILE A 277 46.41 9.75 -15.58
N LEU A 278 45.75 10.69 -16.26
CA LEU A 278 45.17 11.89 -15.69
C LEU A 278 43.68 11.96 -16.03
N VAL A 279 42.83 12.06 -15.01
CA VAL A 279 41.37 12.21 -15.18
C VAL A 279 41.07 13.66 -15.57
N ASP A 280 40.40 13.83 -16.71
CA ASP A 280 40.08 15.15 -17.28
C ASP A 280 38.68 15.60 -16.86
N SER A 281 37.67 14.74 -17.01
CA SER A 281 36.28 15.05 -16.64
C SER A 281 35.47 13.80 -16.29
N ILE A 282 34.36 14.01 -15.59
CA ILE A 282 33.39 12.96 -15.23
C ILE A 282 32.03 13.39 -15.77
N GLU A 283 31.39 12.51 -16.53
CA GLU A 283 30.04 12.68 -17.06
C GLU A 283 29.12 11.65 -16.41
N VAL A 284 27.94 12.11 -16.00
CA VAL A 284 26.95 11.29 -15.29
C VAL A 284 25.68 11.31 -16.09
N THR A 285 25.04 10.16 -16.24
CA THR A 285 23.74 10.08 -16.91
C THR A 285 22.64 10.60 -15.99
N ASP A 286 21.88 11.59 -16.47
CA ASP A 286 20.74 12.13 -15.73
C ASP A 286 19.64 11.08 -15.57
N LYS A 287 19.37 10.68 -14.33
CA LYS A 287 18.26 9.81 -13.93
C LYS A 287 17.53 10.38 -12.71
N ASN A 288 17.27 11.68 -12.75
CA ASN A 288 16.78 12.48 -11.62
C ASN A 288 15.40 12.06 -11.09
N GLU A 289 14.64 11.25 -11.82
CA GLU A 289 13.38 10.65 -11.34
C GLU A 289 13.61 9.39 -10.47
N ILE A 290 14.79 8.76 -10.60
CA ILE A 290 15.14 7.50 -9.94
C ILE A 290 16.13 7.71 -8.81
N VAL A 291 17.16 8.52 -9.06
CA VAL A 291 18.32 8.68 -8.17
C VAL A 291 18.87 10.10 -8.26
N THR A 292 19.35 10.61 -7.12
CA THR A 292 20.18 11.82 -7.08
C THR A 292 21.63 11.41 -6.87
N LEU A 293 22.51 11.91 -7.74
CA LEU A 293 23.96 11.75 -7.63
C LEU A 293 24.59 13.12 -7.36
N SER A 294 25.54 13.20 -6.43
CA SER A 294 26.16 14.48 -6.04
C SER A 294 27.59 14.32 -5.54
N ASN A 295 28.36 15.42 -5.58
CA ASN A 295 29.76 15.49 -5.14
C ASN A 295 30.68 14.43 -5.79
N ILE A 296 30.40 14.07 -7.05
CA ILE A 296 31.17 13.06 -7.77
C ILE A 296 32.54 13.62 -8.15
N ASN A 297 33.60 12.96 -7.73
CA ASN A 297 34.98 13.32 -8.03
C ASN A 297 35.89 12.09 -8.03
N THR A 298 37.15 12.27 -8.40
CA THR A 298 38.18 11.24 -8.24
C THR A 298 39.17 11.62 -7.15
N GLU A 299 39.55 10.63 -6.33
CA GLU A 299 40.51 10.79 -5.26
C GLU A 299 41.71 9.87 -5.47
N TYR A 300 42.92 10.40 -5.21
CA TYR A 300 44.15 9.63 -5.28
C TYR A 300 44.62 9.24 -3.88
N ARG A 301 44.61 7.95 -3.57
CA ARG A 301 44.99 7.41 -2.26
C ARG A 301 45.90 6.20 -2.44
N GLY A 302 47.12 6.28 -1.90
CA GLY A 302 48.06 5.15 -1.87
C GLY A 302 48.42 4.58 -3.25
N GLY A 303 48.53 5.43 -4.28
CA GLY A 303 48.87 4.98 -5.64
C GLY A 303 47.67 4.59 -6.52
N LYS A 304 46.47 4.52 -5.94
CA LYS A 304 45.22 4.14 -6.59
C LYS A 304 44.31 5.34 -6.82
N ILE A 305 43.44 5.23 -7.82
CA ILE A 305 42.40 6.20 -8.12
C ILE A 305 41.06 5.61 -7.68
N TYR A 306 40.26 6.41 -6.98
CA TYR A 306 38.90 6.05 -6.58
C TYR A 306 37.92 7.06 -7.15
N LEU A 307 36.84 6.58 -7.76
CA LEU A 307 35.66 7.39 -8.05
C LEU A 307 34.79 7.42 -6.79
N VAL A 308 34.57 8.60 -6.23
CA VAL A 308 33.75 8.79 -5.03
C VAL A 308 32.59 9.73 -5.31
N GLY A 309 31.49 9.55 -4.58
CA GLY A 309 30.35 10.44 -4.65
C GLY A 309 29.26 10.05 -3.67
N ASN A 310 28.15 10.78 -3.69
CA ASN A 310 26.96 10.47 -2.90
C ASN A 310 25.81 10.07 -3.82
N LEU A 311 25.05 9.10 -3.37
CA LEU A 311 23.89 8.54 -4.03
C LEU A 311 22.69 8.59 -3.08
N LYS A 312 21.53 9.00 -3.59
CA LYS A 312 20.23 8.91 -2.91
C LYS A 312 19.19 8.34 -3.85
N ALA A 313 18.65 7.16 -3.54
CA ALA A 313 17.53 6.59 -4.29
C ALA A 313 16.23 7.35 -3.99
N LEU A 314 15.44 7.64 -5.01
CA LEU A 314 14.18 8.37 -4.91
C LEU A 314 12.95 7.46 -5.00
N ILE A 315 13.10 6.32 -5.67
CA ILE A 315 12.07 5.29 -5.82
C ILE A 315 12.67 3.90 -5.59
N GLU A 316 11.82 2.88 -5.51
CA GLU A 316 12.23 1.49 -5.48
C GLU A 316 12.67 1.02 -6.87
N VAL A 317 13.85 0.43 -6.95
CA VAL A 317 14.40 -0.16 -8.18
C VAL A 317 15.15 -1.45 -7.87
N THR A 318 15.23 -2.34 -8.84
CA THR A 318 16.02 -3.57 -8.77
C THR A 318 16.90 -3.66 -10.00
N GLY A 319 18.22 -3.68 -9.79
CA GLY A 319 19.21 -3.81 -10.86
C GLY A 319 19.32 -2.59 -11.77
N GLU A 320 18.99 -1.39 -11.29
CA GLU A 320 19.07 -0.19 -12.10
C GLU A 320 20.52 0.20 -12.35
N GLU A 321 20.90 0.37 -13.61
CA GLU A 321 22.28 0.70 -13.99
C GLU A 321 22.48 2.22 -14.08
N LEU A 322 23.48 2.72 -13.38
CA LEU A 322 23.90 4.12 -13.41
C LEU A 322 25.33 4.18 -13.98
N PRO A 323 25.50 4.39 -15.29
CA PRO A 323 26.82 4.53 -15.89
C PRO A 323 27.39 5.92 -15.60
N ILE A 324 28.64 5.94 -15.16
CA ILE A 324 29.46 7.13 -14.94
C ILE A 324 30.66 7.05 -15.89
N ILE A 325 30.75 8.01 -16.80
CA ILE A 325 31.82 8.07 -17.81
C ILE A 325 32.95 8.94 -17.27
N ILE A 326 34.15 8.40 -17.28
CA ILE A 326 35.37 9.05 -16.82
C ILE A 326 36.24 9.26 -18.05
N ASN A 327 36.38 10.52 -18.45
CA ASN A 327 37.29 10.92 -19.51
C ASN A 327 38.68 11.11 -18.92
N TYR A 328 39.69 10.49 -19.52
CA TYR A 328 41.07 10.56 -19.06
C TYR A 328 42.05 10.60 -20.22
N SER A 329 43.24 11.12 -19.95
CA SER A 329 44.40 11.04 -20.82
C SER A 329 45.39 10.02 -20.26
N ASN A 330 46.11 9.33 -21.14
CA ASN A 330 47.09 8.29 -20.79
C ASN A 330 48.48 8.56 -21.41
N GLY A 331 48.80 9.85 -21.61
CA GLY A 331 50.02 10.28 -22.31
C GLY A 331 49.96 10.16 -23.84
N THR A 332 48.85 9.70 -24.43
CA THR A 332 48.60 9.77 -25.88
C THR A 332 47.80 11.02 -26.25
N SER A 333 47.78 11.39 -27.53
CA SER A 333 47.07 12.57 -28.04
C SER A 333 45.54 12.41 -28.08
N SER A 334 45.02 11.20 -27.86
CA SER A 334 43.59 10.91 -27.87
C SER A 334 43.06 10.74 -26.45
N MET A 335 41.98 11.46 -26.14
CA MET A 335 41.20 11.24 -24.91
C MET A 335 40.62 9.83 -24.89
N LYS A 336 40.70 9.18 -23.73
CA LYS A 336 40.18 7.83 -23.48
C LYS A 336 38.99 7.90 -22.53
N ARG A 337 38.19 6.83 -22.52
CA ARG A 337 36.97 6.72 -21.72
C ARG A 337 37.01 5.45 -20.89
N CYS A 338 36.67 5.59 -19.61
CA CYS A 338 36.41 4.48 -18.70
C CYS A 338 34.97 4.62 -18.22
N GLU A 339 34.19 3.55 -18.28
CA GLU A 339 32.84 3.52 -17.71
C GLU A 339 32.88 2.80 -16.37
N ALA A 340 32.47 3.48 -15.30
CA ALA A 340 32.19 2.88 -14.01
C ALA A 340 30.68 2.72 -13.87
N LYS A 341 30.21 1.50 -13.57
CA LYS A 341 28.78 1.19 -13.43
C LYS A 341 28.39 1.05 -11.96
N ILE A 342 27.36 1.76 -11.52
CA ILE A 342 26.66 1.45 -10.26
C ILE A 342 25.42 0.63 -10.58
N ILE A 343 25.26 -0.52 -9.95
CA ILE A 343 24.02 -1.31 -9.96
C ILE A 343 23.26 -0.98 -8.68
N LEU A 344 22.16 -0.23 -8.82
CA LEU A 344 21.34 0.23 -7.71
C LEU A 344 20.18 -0.73 -7.44
N ASN A 345 20.09 -1.19 -6.21
CA ASN A 345 18.90 -1.83 -5.65
C ASN A 345 18.39 -0.98 -4.49
N SER A 346 17.13 -0.56 -4.55
CA SER A 346 16.47 0.18 -3.49
C SER A 346 15.13 -0.43 -3.14
N ARG A 347 14.76 -0.32 -1.87
CA ARG A 347 13.47 -0.73 -1.33
C ARG A 347 12.99 0.29 -0.31
N SER A 348 11.71 0.26 0.03
CA SER A 348 11.21 1.02 1.18
C SER A 348 11.26 0.20 2.46
N ALA A 349 11.16 0.91 3.58
CA ALA A 349 10.97 0.36 4.90
C ALA A 349 9.49 0.21 5.26
N ASN A 350 9.25 -0.45 6.39
CA ASN A 350 7.94 -0.69 6.95
C ASN A 350 7.93 -0.47 8.47
N VAL A 351 6.90 0.21 8.96
CA VAL A 351 6.69 0.45 10.39
C VAL A 351 5.35 -0.13 10.79
N ASN A 352 5.35 -1.04 11.77
CA ASN A 352 4.14 -1.56 12.39
C ASN A 352 3.97 -0.93 13.77
N VAL A 353 2.79 -0.43 14.07
CA VAL A 353 2.43 0.12 15.38
C VAL A 353 1.30 -0.71 15.95
N ILE A 354 1.53 -1.26 17.14
CA ILE A 354 0.63 -2.19 17.82
C ILE A 354 0.24 -1.58 19.16
N LEU A 355 -1.06 -1.53 19.43
CA LEU A 355 -1.65 -1.15 20.69
C LEU A 355 -2.13 -2.41 21.41
N LYS A 356 -1.71 -2.63 22.66
CA LYS A 356 -2.05 -3.82 23.44
C LYS A 356 -2.66 -3.43 24.78
N VAL A 357 -3.80 -4.03 25.13
CA VAL A 357 -4.31 -3.96 26.51
C VAL A 357 -3.57 -5.01 27.33
N ASN A 358 -3.03 -4.62 28.48
CA ASN A 358 -2.23 -5.51 29.34
C ASN A 358 -3.06 -6.58 30.08
N ASP A 359 -4.37 -6.65 29.84
CA ASP A 359 -5.27 -7.63 30.43
C ASP A 359 -6.39 -7.96 29.42
N TYR A 360 -6.81 -9.22 29.40
CA TYR A 360 -7.84 -9.86 28.55
C TYR A 360 -7.41 -10.44 27.19
N SER A 361 -7.84 -11.70 27.02
CA SER A 361 -7.72 -12.58 25.86
C SER A 361 -8.51 -12.13 24.61
N ASN A 362 -8.91 -10.86 24.52
CA ASN A 362 -9.64 -10.29 23.39
C ASN A 362 -8.96 -9.00 22.92
N GLN A 363 -8.44 -9.01 21.69
CA GLN A 363 -7.70 -7.89 21.08
C GLN A 363 -8.57 -6.72 20.58
N ASN A 364 -9.89 -6.79 20.75
CA ASN A 364 -10.77 -5.70 20.35
C ASN A 364 -10.69 -4.55 21.38
N LEU A 365 -9.87 -3.56 21.06
CA LEU A 365 -9.64 -2.37 21.89
C LEU A 365 -10.86 -1.45 21.98
N GLY A 366 -11.78 -1.55 21.02
CA GLY A 366 -12.91 -0.63 20.86
C GLY A 366 -12.50 0.81 20.55
N ILE A 367 -11.20 1.06 20.35
CA ILE A 367 -10.62 2.38 20.05
C ILE A 367 -9.63 2.25 18.89
N GLY A 368 -9.60 3.27 18.04
CA GLY A 368 -8.72 3.33 16.88
C GLY A 368 -8.01 4.67 16.80
N PRO A 369 -7.06 4.96 17.72
CA PRO A 369 -6.35 6.23 17.74
C PRO A 369 -5.56 6.45 16.45
N LYS A 370 -5.43 7.72 16.08
CA LYS A 370 -4.63 8.15 14.93
C LYS A 370 -3.16 8.12 15.29
N VAL A 371 -2.35 7.50 14.43
CA VAL A 371 -0.89 7.50 14.50
C VAL A 371 -0.36 8.36 13.38
N THR A 372 0.55 9.28 13.72
CA THR A 372 1.25 10.15 12.79
C THR A 372 2.75 9.90 12.89
N LEU A 373 3.39 9.59 11.77
CA LEU A 373 4.84 9.51 11.61
C LEU A 373 5.32 10.71 10.81
N ILE A 374 6.32 11.42 11.31
CA ILE A 374 6.94 12.55 10.62
C ILE A 374 8.41 12.22 10.37
N ASN A 375 8.81 12.15 9.11
CA ASN A 375 10.23 12.10 8.75
C ASN A 375 10.83 13.50 8.94
N LYS A 376 11.78 13.64 9.86
CA LYS A 376 12.40 14.93 10.24
C LYS A 376 13.36 15.47 9.19
N ILE A 377 13.83 14.64 8.26
CA ILE A 377 14.75 15.04 7.19
C ILE A 377 13.98 15.55 5.99
N SER A 378 12.96 14.80 5.53
CA SER A 378 12.17 15.14 4.34
C SER A 378 10.93 15.98 4.64
N ASN A 379 10.52 16.09 5.91
CA ASN A 379 9.23 16.62 6.37
C ASN A 379 8.00 15.86 5.85
N LYS A 380 8.18 14.65 5.32
CA LYS A 380 7.06 13.80 4.87
C LYS A 380 6.27 13.27 6.07
N VAL A 381 4.94 13.34 5.96
CA VAL A 381 4.01 12.91 7.00
C VAL A 381 3.24 11.69 6.54
N TYR A 382 3.15 10.69 7.42
CA TYR A 382 2.38 9.47 7.22
C TYR A 382 1.36 9.35 8.34
N GLU A 383 0.11 9.06 8.01
CA GLU A 383 -0.96 8.98 8.99
C GLU A 383 -1.80 7.73 8.75
N ASN A 384 -2.14 7.04 9.83
CA ASN A 384 -3.04 5.90 9.78
C ASN A 384 -3.75 5.74 11.13
N ASN A 385 -4.90 5.08 11.14
CA ASN A 385 -5.59 4.74 12.38
C ASN A 385 -5.21 3.32 12.80
N ILE A 386 -5.05 3.11 14.10
CA ILE A 386 -4.98 1.76 14.66
C ILE A 386 -6.35 1.10 14.46
N SER A 387 -6.36 -0.12 13.93
CA SER A 387 -7.63 -0.82 13.74
C SER A 387 -8.21 -1.27 15.09
N ILE A 388 -9.51 -1.08 15.24
CA ILE A 388 -10.25 -1.43 16.46
C ILE A 388 -10.28 -2.94 16.71
N ILE A 389 -10.10 -3.75 15.66
CA ILE A 389 -10.30 -5.20 15.69
C ILE A 389 -9.01 -5.93 16.11
N ASP A 390 -7.89 -5.59 15.47
CA ASP A 390 -6.59 -6.25 15.61
C ASP A 390 -5.57 -5.40 16.37
N GLY A 391 -5.92 -4.16 16.73
CA GLY A 391 -5.11 -3.29 17.55
C GLY A 391 -3.79 -2.88 16.90
N GLN A 392 -3.69 -2.90 15.58
CA GLN A 392 -2.45 -2.54 14.90
C GLN A 392 -2.70 -1.68 13.66
N THR A 393 -1.62 -1.08 13.17
CA THR A 393 -1.59 -0.38 11.89
C THR A 393 -0.21 -0.47 11.25
N ASN A 394 -0.19 -0.55 9.92
CA ASN A 394 1.05 -0.68 9.17
C ASN A 394 1.25 0.54 8.28
N PHE A 395 2.50 0.99 8.23
CA PHE A 395 2.99 2.00 7.31
C PHE A 395 3.98 1.33 6.37
N ASN A 396 3.58 1.22 5.11
CA ASN A 396 4.42 0.72 4.02
C ASN A 396 5.01 1.89 3.24
N SER A 397 6.03 1.62 2.42
CA SER A 397 6.66 2.64 1.56
C SER A 397 7.28 3.80 2.36
N ILE A 398 7.92 3.46 3.49
CA ILE A 398 8.59 4.40 4.37
C ILE A 398 10.02 4.61 3.87
N GLU A 399 10.43 5.87 3.73
CA GLU A 399 11.80 6.22 3.35
C GLU A 399 12.74 6.17 4.55
N ALA A 400 14.05 6.16 4.31
CA ALA A 400 15.02 6.29 5.38
C ALA A 400 14.97 7.68 6.03
N GLY A 401 15.41 7.74 7.28
CA GLY A 401 15.57 8.99 8.01
C GLY A 401 15.25 8.86 9.48
N GLU A 402 15.21 10.01 10.14
CA GLU A 402 14.83 10.14 11.54
C GLU A 402 13.33 10.41 11.62
N TYR A 403 12.62 9.63 12.42
CA TYR A 403 11.18 9.69 12.57
C TYR A 403 10.77 10.14 13.96
N GLU A 404 9.71 10.94 13.99
CA GLU A 404 8.95 11.26 15.20
C GLU A 404 7.53 10.68 15.06
N LEU A 405 7.14 9.80 15.98
CA LEU A 405 5.80 9.24 16.06
C LEU A 405 5.02 9.94 17.17
N SER A 406 3.80 10.35 16.84
CA SER A 406 2.78 10.79 17.81
C SER A 406 1.51 9.99 17.64
N ILE A 407 0.86 9.69 18.76
CA ILE A 407 -0.46 9.06 18.81
C ILE A 407 -1.47 10.08 19.34
N SER A 408 -2.67 10.11 18.77
CA SER A 408 -3.77 10.89 19.32
C SER A 408 -4.12 10.40 20.74
N GLU A 409 -4.85 11.23 21.49
CA GLU A 409 -5.33 10.85 22.82
C GLU A 409 -6.06 9.49 22.80
N ILE A 410 -5.70 8.63 23.76
CA ILE A 410 -6.22 7.26 23.91
C ILE A 410 -7.33 7.29 24.99
N ILE A 411 -8.50 7.81 24.63
CA ILE A 411 -9.61 8.03 25.58
C ILE A 411 -9.99 6.71 26.27
N GLY A 412 -10.00 6.69 27.60
CA GLY A 412 -10.29 5.48 28.38
C GLY A 412 -9.10 4.76 28.96
N TYR A 413 -7.88 5.11 28.54
CA TYR A 413 -6.71 4.29 28.81
C TYR A 413 -5.49 5.11 29.20
N ASP A 414 -4.69 4.57 30.10
CA ASP A 414 -3.37 5.09 30.46
C ASP A 414 -2.28 4.27 29.74
N ILE A 415 -1.21 4.94 29.28
CA ILE A 415 -0.07 4.27 28.63
C ILE A 415 0.88 3.73 29.71
N LEU A 416 1.12 2.43 29.68
CA LEU A 416 2.01 1.73 30.60
C LEU A 416 3.46 1.72 30.13
N SER A 417 3.68 1.33 28.88
CA SER A 417 5.02 1.17 28.32
C SER A 417 5.01 1.25 26.81
N ILE A 418 6.15 1.61 26.24
CA ILE A 418 6.37 1.64 24.80
C ILE A 418 7.66 0.89 24.49
N LEU A 419 7.57 -0.07 23.58
CA LEU A 419 8.69 -0.85 23.09
C LEU A 419 8.94 -0.50 21.63
N VAL A 420 10.18 -0.20 21.26
CA VAL A 420 10.61 -0.11 19.86
C VAL A 420 11.55 -1.29 19.60
N ASN A 421 11.14 -2.20 18.71
CA ASN A 421 11.82 -3.48 18.47
C ASN A 421 12.13 -4.23 19.78
N GLY A 422 11.18 -4.24 20.72
CA GLY A 422 11.31 -4.92 22.02
C GLY A 422 12.14 -4.17 23.08
N THR A 423 12.68 -2.98 22.78
CA THR A 423 13.42 -2.17 23.75
C THR A 423 12.54 -1.07 24.32
N ASN A 424 12.48 -0.96 25.65
CA ASN A 424 11.74 0.11 26.34
C ASN A 424 12.28 1.49 26.00
N VAL A 425 11.37 2.42 25.67
CA VAL A 425 11.71 3.81 25.34
C VAL A 425 10.90 4.76 26.22
N SER A 426 11.59 5.71 26.85
CA SER A 426 10.95 6.79 27.62
C SER A 426 10.29 7.79 26.68
N PHE A 427 9.15 8.37 27.09
CA PHE A 427 8.59 9.52 26.38
C PHE A 427 9.59 10.69 26.38
N ALA A 428 9.83 11.28 25.21
CA ALA A 428 10.28 12.67 25.17
C ALA A 428 9.09 13.59 25.55
N GLU A 429 9.37 14.83 25.98
CA GLU A 429 8.33 15.83 26.26
C GLU A 429 7.25 15.83 25.16
N ASN A 430 5.96 15.76 25.54
CA ASN A 430 4.77 15.76 24.66
C ASN A 430 4.39 14.44 23.94
N ASN A 431 4.57 13.26 24.55
CA ASN A 431 4.07 11.96 24.04
C ASN A 431 4.61 11.55 22.65
N LYS A 432 5.85 11.91 22.34
CA LYS A 432 6.49 11.63 21.05
C LYS A 432 7.60 10.59 21.18
N ILE A 433 7.65 9.67 20.22
CA ILE A 433 8.68 8.62 20.12
C ILE A 433 9.63 8.98 18.97
N LYS A 434 10.94 8.91 19.19
CA LYS A 434 11.94 9.14 18.14
C LYS A 434 12.68 7.84 17.81
N PHE A 435 12.85 7.56 16.52
CA PHE A 435 13.60 6.39 16.05
C PHE A 435 14.14 6.64 14.64
N ASN A 436 15.16 5.86 14.24
CA ASN A 436 15.78 5.98 12.93
C ASN A 436 15.44 4.77 12.05
N ILE A 437 15.33 5.01 10.75
CA ILE A 437 15.17 3.98 9.71
C ILE A 437 16.33 4.11 8.74
N SER A 438 16.98 2.98 8.44
CA SER A 438 18.11 2.86 7.51
C SER A 438 18.10 1.49 6.84
N PHE A 439 18.95 1.26 5.85
CA PHE A 439 18.98 -0.03 5.14
C PHE A 439 19.24 -1.24 6.03
N SER A 440 20.09 -1.10 7.05
CA SER A 440 20.37 -2.16 8.02
C SER A 440 19.20 -2.45 8.96
N GLU A 441 18.35 -1.45 9.21
CA GLU A 441 17.16 -1.53 10.07
C GLU A 441 15.93 -1.00 9.33
N ASN A 442 15.55 -1.73 8.28
CA ASN A 442 14.47 -1.34 7.37
C ASN A 442 13.06 -1.67 7.88
N SER A 443 12.94 -2.16 9.12
CA SER A 443 11.64 -2.42 9.73
C SER A 443 11.63 -2.04 11.20
N LYS A 444 10.50 -1.48 11.64
CA LYS A 444 10.26 -1.12 13.04
C LYS A 444 8.92 -1.67 13.51
N ILE A 445 8.94 -2.27 14.70
CA ILE A 445 7.74 -2.66 15.44
C ILE A 445 7.69 -1.78 16.68
N ILE A 446 6.58 -1.06 16.85
CA ILE A 446 6.34 -0.16 17.97
C ILE A 446 5.15 -0.71 18.74
N GLU A 447 5.38 -1.18 19.95
CA GLU A 447 4.34 -1.76 20.79
C GLU A 447 4.02 -0.79 21.92
N ILE A 448 2.77 -0.34 21.99
CA ILE A 448 2.24 0.56 23.00
C ILE A 448 1.34 -0.28 23.90
N ALA A 449 1.76 -0.51 25.14
CA ALA A 449 0.95 -1.17 26.14
C ALA A 449 0.09 -0.13 26.86
N VAL A 450 -1.21 -0.40 26.95
CA VAL A 450 -2.18 0.44 27.64
C VAL A 450 -2.96 -0.35 28.68
N GLU A 451 -3.52 0.37 29.64
CA GLU A 451 -4.44 -0.16 30.63
C GLU A 451 -5.72 0.68 30.71
N PRO A 452 -6.89 0.06 30.95
CA PRO A 452 -8.12 0.82 31.14
C PRO A 452 -8.04 1.69 32.42
N GLN A 453 -8.44 2.96 32.32
CA GLN A 453 -8.61 3.84 33.47
C GLN A 453 -9.75 3.37 34.39
N VAL A 454 -10.76 2.71 33.79
CA VAL A 454 -11.94 2.16 34.47
C VAL A 454 -12.29 0.80 33.91
N SER A 455 -12.60 -0.15 34.79
CA SER A 455 -13.20 -1.43 34.43
C SER A 455 -14.47 -1.72 35.22
N GLU A 456 -15.26 -2.70 34.74
CA GLU A 456 -16.41 -3.27 35.45
C GLU A 456 -17.49 -2.28 35.92
N VAL A 457 -17.88 -1.32 35.05
CA VAL A 457 -18.95 -0.38 35.38
C VAL A 457 -20.31 -1.07 35.38
N ILE A 458 -20.96 -1.08 36.54
CA ILE A 458 -22.31 -1.59 36.78
C ILE A 458 -23.15 -0.42 37.30
N HIS A 459 -24.39 -0.28 36.82
CA HIS A 459 -25.32 0.72 37.33
C HIS A 459 -26.75 0.18 37.41
N GLY A 460 -27.37 0.25 38.59
CA GLY A 460 -28.69 -0.34 38.79
C GLY A 460 -29.34 0.00 40.13
N LEU A 461 -30.32 -0.82 40.55
CA LEU A 461 -30.97 -0.71 41.86
C LEU A 461 -30.08 -1.34 42.94
N TYR A 462 -29.89 -0.62 44.05
CA TYR A 462 -29.04 -1.05 45.15
C TYR A 462 -29.79 -1.98 46.11
N GLN A 463 -29.23 -3.17 46.35
CA GLN A 463 -29.80 -4.20 47.25
C GLN A 463 -28.89 -4.51 48.45
N GLY A 464 -27.89 -3.65 48.71
CA GLY A 464 -26.94 -3.87 49.80
C GLY A 464 -25.81 -4.84 49.43
N ILE A 465 -25.31 -5.55 50.44
CA ILE A 465 -24.28 -6.60 50.27
C ILE A 465 -24.99 -7.95 50.24
N GLY A 466 -24.82 -8.70 49.16
CA GLY A 466 -25.43 -10.02 48.99
C GLY A 466 -24.74 -11.13 49.79
N ASP A 467 -25.32 -12.33 49.80
CA ASP A 467 -24.77 -13.51 50.50
C ASP A 467 -23.37 -13.91 50.00
N ASN A 468 -23.06 -13.59 48.75
CA ASN A 468 -21.74 -13.75 48.14
C ASN A 468 -20.72 -12.69 48.59
N ARG A 469 -21.10 -11.79 49.51
CA ARG A 469 -20.27 -10.71 50.05
C ARG A 469 -19.76 -9.75 48.96
N GLN A 470 -20.57 -9.58 47.94
CA GLN A 470 -20.37 -8.57 46.91
C GLN A 470 -21.47 -7.53 47.00
N VAL A 471 -21.18 -6.34 46.48
CA VAL A 471 -22.19 -5.30 46.30
C VAL A 471 -23.23 -5.84 45.33
N ASN A 472 -24.49 -5.93 45.78
CA ASN A 472 -25.59 -6.43 44.97
C ASN A 472 -26.29 -5.26 44.30
N ILE A 473 -26.16 -5.18 42.97
CA ILE A 473 -26.80 -4.19 42.12
C ILE A 473 -27.60 -4.93 41.05
N ILE A 474 -28.90 -4.68 40.98
CA ILE A 474 -29.76 -5.28 39.96
C ILE A 474 -29.76 -4.38 38.72
N GLU A 475 -29.28 -4.91 37.59
CA GLU A 475 -29.37 -4.27 36.26
C GLU A 475 -30.60 -4.80 35.51
N ASN A 476 -31.36 -3.91 34.87
CA ASN A 476 -32.43 -4.28 33.95
C ASN A 476 -32.44 -3.32 32.76
N LEU A 477 -32.16 -3.83 31.57
CA LEU A 477 -32.10 -3.05 30.33
C LEU A 477 -33.47 -2.45 29.94
N ASN A 478 -34.56 -3.12 30.33
CA ASN A 478 -35.91 -2.65 30.04
C ASN A 478 -36.44 -1.67 31.10
N GLY A 479 -35.64 -1.40 32.14
CA GLY A 479 -36.03 -0.57 33.27
C GLY A 479 -36.85 -1.30 34.32
N PHE A 480 -37.09 -0.61 35.44
CA PHE A 480 -37.86 -1.14 36.56
C PHE A 480 -39.16 -0.37 36.75
N GLU A 481 -40.26 -1.10 36.87
CA GLU A 481 -41.54 -0.52 37.27
C GLU A 481 -41.50 -0.04 38.72
N MET A 482 -41.93 1.19 38.96
CA MET A 482 -41.98 1.84 40.27
C MET A 482 -43.36 2.42 40.52
N THR A 483 -43.76 2.46 41.79
CA THR A 483 -44.96 3.19 42.22
C THR A 483 -44.63 4.67 42.41
N ALA A 484 -45.53 5.56 41.99
CA ALA A 484 -45.44 6.99 42.28
C ALA A 484 -45.29 7.22 43.81
N GLY A 485 -44.40 8.15 44.20
CA GLY A 485 -44.05 8.39 45.60
C GLY A 485 -43.02 7.41 46.21
N MET A 486 -42.62 6.35 45.50
CA MET A 486 -41.63 5.38 46.01
C MET A 486 -40.23 6.00 46.08
N ASN A 487 -39.54 5.81 47.21
CA ASN A 487 -38.12 6.11 47.35
C ASN A 487 -37.27 4.95 46.79
N VAL A 488 -36.48 5.23 45.77
CA VAL A 488 -35.69 4.25 45.04
C VAL A 488 -34.21 4.44 45.35
N ASN A 489 -33.54 3.36 45.76
CA ASN A 489 -32.10 3.35 46.02
C ASN A 489 -31.35 2.86 44.78
N PHE A 490 -30.47 3.70 44.26
CA PHE A 490 -29.62 3.43 43.12
C PHE A 490 -28.18 3.24 43.56
N ALA A 491 -27.43 2.45 42.79
CA ALA A 491 -25.99 2.35 42.96
C ALA A 491 -25.25 2.17 41.64
N SER A 492 -23.98 2.58 41.66
CA SER A 492 -23.01 2.23 40.64
C SER A 492 -21.75 1.67 41.29
N THR A 493 -21.18 0.62 40.72
CA THR A 493 -19.83 0.16 41.09
C THR A 493 -18.93 0.09 39.87
N PHE A 494 -17.63 0.35 40.08
CA PHE A 494 -16.60 0.32 39.05
C PHE A 494 -15.22 0.19 39.71
N VAL A 495 -14.22 -0.19 38.94
CA VAL A 495 -12.83 -0.34 39.40
C VAL A 495 -11.97 0.72 38.74
N LEU A 496 -11.17 1.45 39.52
CA LEU A 496 -10.27 2.50 39.03
C LEU A 496 -8.84 1.99 38.86
N GLY A 497 -8.20 2.38 37.76
CA GLY A 497 -6.81 2.02 37.40
C GLY A 497 -5.71 2.70 38.23
N GLY A 498 -6.05 3.43 39.29
CA GLY A 498 -5.09 4.08 40.21
C GLY A 498 -5.01 5.60 40.13
N ASN A 499 -5.78 6.23 39.24
CA ASN A 499 -5.93 7.68 39.18
C ASN A 499 -7.35 8.10 39.54
N SER A 500 -7.48 9.27 40.18
CA SER A 500 -8.77 9.91 40.36
C SER A 500 -9.19 10.60 39.07
N ILE A 501 -10.31 10.16 38.51
CA ILE A 501 -10.89 10.66 37.26
C ILE A 501 -12.30 11.22 37.54
N PRO A 502 -12.78 12.18 36.75
CA PRO A 502 -14.14 12.70 36.90
C PRO A 502 -15.18 11.61 36.68
N ILE A 503 -16.12 11.52 37.61
CA ILE A 503 -17.29 10.65 37.56
C ILE A 503 -18.49 11.54 37.28
N ASN A 504 -19.16 11.32 36.14
CA ASN A 504 -20.35 12.07 35.78
C ASN A 504 -21.57 11.24 36.10
N LEU A 505 -22.42 11.71 37.01
CA LEU A 505 -23.70 11.10 37.33
C LEU A 505 -24.81 12.05 36.86
N SER A 506 -25.66 11.60 35.96
CA SER A 506 -26.88 12.27 35.52
C SER A 506 -28.05 11.65 36.25
N ILE A 507 -28.78 12.43 37.02
CA ILE A 507 -30.04 12.00 37.62
C ILE A 507 -31.17 12.71 36.87
N ASP A 508 -32.23 12.00 36.53
CA ASP A 508 -33.39 12.58 35.85
C ASP A 508 -33.94 13.75 36.68
N SER A 509 -34.10 14.91 36.06
CA SER A 509 -34.49 16.14 36.76
C SER A 509 -35.92 16.11 37.29
N LYS A 510 -36.75 15.18 36.81
CA LYS A 510 -38.09 14.97 37.34
C LYS A 510 -38.09 14.18 38.64
N LEU A 511 -37.06 13.37 38.93
CA LEU A 511 -37.01 12.62 40.19
C LEU A 511 -36.78 13.58 41.35
N GLU A 512 -37.58 13.44 42.40
CA GLU A 512 -37.44 14.24 43.62
C GLU A 512 -36.29 13.70 44.45
N VAL A 513 -35.17 14.41 44.48
CA VAL A 513 -34.03 13.98 45.29
C VAL A 513 -34.25 14.41 46.74
N THR A 514 -34.26 13.46 47.67
CA THR A 514 -34.50 13.74 49.10
C THR A 514 -33.46 14.71 49.65
N ASN A 515 -33.90 15.90 50.08
CA ASN A 515 -33.09 16.86 50.82
C ASN A 515 -32.82 16.34 52.24
N ALA A 516 -31.55 16.08 52.57
CA ALA A 516 -31.06 16.32 53.92
C ALA A 516 -30.62 17.78 54.03
N LYS A 517 -31.03 18.42 55.12
CA LYS A 517 -30.97 19.86 55.39
C LYS A 517 -29.61 20.52 55.14
N GLU A 518 -29.68 21.75 54.63
CA GLU A 518 -28.75 22.87 54.79
C GLU A 518 -27.23 22.58 54.77
N SER A 519 -26.59 23.13 53.73
CA SER A 519 -25.13 23.18 53.50
C SER A 519 -24.46 21.84 53.15
N ILE A 520 -24.06 21.71 51.88
CA ILE A 520 -23.03 20.77 51.36
C ILE A 520 -23.45 19.29 51.19
N ASN A 521 -24.61 18.84 51.68
CA ASN A 521 -25.17 17.49 51.40
C ASN A 521 -26.37 17.49 50.44
N LYS A 522 -26.23 18.12 49.26
CA LYS A 522 -27.27 17.98 48.23
C LYS A 522 -27.14 16.57 47.63
N ASN A 523 -28.14 15.71 47.88
CA ASN A 523 -28.54 14.50 47.11
C ASN A 523 -28.30 13.09 47.71
N ASN A 524 -27.92 12.95 48.99
CA ASN A 524 -27.65 11.63 49.61
C ASN A 524 -26.66 10.74 48.81
N ILE A 525 -25.83 11.36 47.95
CA ILE A 525 -24.82 10.66 47.19
C ILE A 525 -23.70 10.29 48.15
N LYS A 526 -23.50 9.00 48.37
CA LYS A 526 -22.40 8.47 49.17
C LYS A 526 -21.44 7.68 48.31
N ILE A 527 -20.16 7.80 48.61
CA ILE A 527 -19.08 7.17 47.86
C ILE A 527 -18.27 6.33 48.83
N TYR A 528 -18.07 5.06 48.49
CA TYR A 528 -17.32 4.12 49.30
C TYR A 528 -16.19 3.50 48.50
N LYS A 529 -15.06 3.28 49.16
CA LYS A 529 -14.08 2.29 48.72
C LYS A 529 -14.50 0.93 49.23
N VAL A 530 -14.60 -0.04 48.33
CA VAL A 530 -15.05 -1.39 48.64
C VAL A 530 -13.84 -2.30 48.78
N THR A 531 -13.68 -2.91 49.96
CA THR A 531 -12.68 -3.97 50.19
C THR A 531 -13.40 -5.24 50.60
N SER A 532 -13.24 -6.32 49.83
CA SER A 532 -13.80 -7.63 50.15
C SER A 532 -12.68 -8.62 50.49
N ASN A 533 -12.90 -9.46 51.50
CA ASN A 533 -12.06 -10.62 51.80
C ASN A 533 -12.92 -11.87 52.06
N ASP A 534 -12.28 -13.01 52.35
CA ASP A 534 -12.93 -14.30 52.63
C ASP A 534 -13.83 -14.30 53.88
N GLU A 535 -13.96 -13.19 54.60
CA GLU A 535 -14.76 -13.09 55.83
C GLU A 535 -15.82 -11.99 55.77
N LYS A 536 -15.55 -10.86 55.11
CA LYS A 536 -16.43 -9.67 55.10
C LYS A 536 -16.17 -8.71 53.94
N THR A 537 -17.18 -7.89 53.65
CA THR A 537 -17.08 -6.70 52.78
C THR A 537 -17.07 -5.46 53.66
N ILE A 538 -16.09 -4.58 53.44
CA ILE A 538 -15.95 -3.30 54.11
C ILE A 538 -16.27 -2.20 53.11
N LEU A 539 -17.19 -1.32 53.50
CA LEU A 539 -17.51 -0.07 52.80
C LEU A 539 -16.88 1.08 53.58
N ASP A 540 -15.78 1.64 53.07
CA ASP A 540 -15.10 2.79 53.67
C ASP A 540 -15.58 4.07 53.00
N GLU A 541 -16.40 4.87 53.69
CA GLU A 541 -17.01 6.08 53.15
C GLU A 541 -15.95 7.17 52.93
N VAL A 542 -15.84 7.67 51.70
CA VAL A 542 -14.91 8.74 51.35
C VAL A 542 -15.39 10.03 52.01
N SER A 543 -14.55 10.61 52.88
CA SER A 543 -14.90 11.83 53.62
C SER A 543 -15.22 12.99 52.67
N GLU A 544 -16.23 13.80 53.01
CA GLU A 544 -16.68 14.96 52.20
C GLU A 544 -15.53 15.94 51.87
N SER A 545 -14.59 16.14 52.79
CA SER A 545 -13.41 17.01 52.56
C SER A 545 -12.48 16.54 51.45
N LYS A 546 -12.67 15.31 50.96
CA LYS A 546 -11.92 14.68 49.86
C LYS A 546 -12.76 14.53 48.60
N LEU A 547 -13.94 15.16 48.52
CA LEU A 547 -14.80 15.11 47.35
C LEU A 547 -14.97 16.51 46.76
N ASP A 548 -14.62 16.66 45.49
CA ASP A 548 -15.05 17.80 44.69
C ASP A 548 -16.30 17.40 43.92
N ILE A 549 -17.44 18.02 44.25
CA ILE A 549 -18.72 17.78 43.57
C ILE A 549 -19.19 19.11 42.98
N SER A 550 -19.38 19.13 41.66
CA SER A 550 -20.04 20.23 40.96
C SER A 550 -21.37 19.76 40.38
N VAL A 551 -22.38 20.63 40.44
CA VAL A 551 -23.75 20.28 40.04
C VAL A 551 -24.32 21.36 39.13
N SER A 552 -24.89 20.94 37.99
CA SER A 552 -25.62 21.81 37.06
C SER A 552 -26.73 21.01 36.38
N ASN A 553 -27.98 21.48 36.43
CA ASN A 553 -29.14 20.84 35.78
C ASN A 553 -29.23 19.32 36.02
N SER A 554 -29.13 18.88 37.28
CA SER A 554 -29.15 17.46 37.69
C SER A 554 -28.01 16.59 37.12
N GLN A 555 -26.96 17.22 36.61
CA GLN A 555 -25.67 16.60 36.28
C GLN A 555 -24.68 16.84 37.40
N TYR A 556 -24.10 15.76 37.91
CA TYR A 556 -23.10 15.74 38.97
C TYR A 556 -21.75 15.37 38.36
N VAL A 557 -20.75 16.22 38.53
CA VAL A 557 -19.36 15.87 38.24
C VAL A 557 -18.65 15.71 39.56
N ILE A 558 -18.24 14.49 39.87
CA ILE A 558 -17.65 14.09 41.13
C ILE A 558 -16.19 13.71 40.91
N LYS A 559 -15.29 14.22 41.75
CA LYS A 559 -13.87 13.87 41.75
C LYS A 559 -13.41 13.55 43.17
N ILE A 560 -12.67 12.46 43.31
CA ILE A 560 -12.11 12.02 44.60
C ILE A 560 -10.72 12.63 44.76
N ASN A 561 -10.56 13.62 45.63
CA ASN A 561 -9.31 14.34 45.89
C ASN A 561 -8.41 13.63 46.90
N GLU A 562 -8.09 12.38 46.61
CA GLU A 562 -7.06 11.62 47.32
C GLU A 562 -6.41 10.61 46.38
N SER A 563 -5.25 10.09 46.79
CA SER A 563 -4.59 9.00 46.07
C SER A 563 -5.46 7.74 46.12
N ILE A 564 -5.72 7.18 44.95
CA ILE A 564 -6.47 5.94 44.78
C ILE A 564 -5.46 4.86 44.41
N GLN A 565 -5.48 3.72 45.09
CA GLN A 565 -4.63 2.60 44.70
C GLN A 565 -5.17 1.97 43.43
N ARG A 566 -4.29 1.37 42.63
CA ARG A 566 -4.71 0.58 41.46
C ARG A 566 -5.69 -0.51 41.88
N ASP A 567 -6.64 -0.80 41.01
CA ASP A 567 -7.71 -1.78 41.20
C ASP A 567 -8.64 -1.51 42.39
N THR A 568 -8.70 -0.25 42.85
CA THR A 568 -9.65 0.14 43.90
C THR A 568 -11.07 0.11 43.35
N ARG A 569 -11.94 -0.70 43.97
CA ARG A 569 -13.37 -0.70 43.68
C ARG A 569 -14.06 0.46 44.39
N ILE A 570 -14.82 1.22 43.63
CA ILE A 570 -15.66 2.31 44.11
C ILE A 570 -17.13 1.88 44.05
N LEU A 571 -17.90 2.28 45.06
CA LEU A 571 -19.36 2.18 45.10
C LEU A 571 -19.92 3.58 45.31
N ILE A 572 -20.82 4.00 44.43
CA ILE A 572 -21.62 5.22 44.58
C ILE A 572 -23.05 4.80 44.85
N THR A 573 -23.67 5.30 45.91
CA THR A 573 -25.08 5.09 46.22
C THR A 573 -25.80 6.41 46.27
N TYR A 574 -27.02 6.45 45.77
CA TYR A 574 -27.89 7.63 45.86
C TYR A 574 -29.35 7.21 45.89
N SER A 575 -30.21 8.08 46.41
CA SER A 575 -31.65 7.81 46.52
C SER A 575 -32.44 8.92 45.86
N ALA A 576 -33.53 8.58 45.20
CA ALA A 576 -34.46 9.54 44.63
C ALA A 576 -35.89 9.03 44.72
N ILE A 577 -36.84 9.95 44.87
CA ILE A 577 -38.27 9.68 44.95
C ILE A 577 -38.90 9.83 43.57
N VAL A 578 -39.71 8.86 43.18
CA VAL A 578 -40.57 8.97 42.00
C VAL A 578 -41.67 9.98 42.31
N PRO A 579 -41.91 11.02 41.48
CA PRO A 579 -42.91 12.04 41.80
C PRO A 579 -44.30 11.44 42.01
N GLU A 580 -45.04 11.97 42.99
CA GLU A 580 -46.39 11.51 43.29
C GLU A 580 -47.36 11.71 42.13
N SER A 581 -47.07 12.67 41.24
CA SER A 581 -47.86 12.98 40.05
C SER A 581 -47.51 12.14 38.81
N SER A 582 -46.55 11.22 38.89
CA SER A 582 -46.04 10.51 37.73
C SER A 582 -47.01 9.45 37.21
N ASN A 583 -47.40 9.59 35.95
CA ASN A 583 -48.27 8.65 35.24
C ASN A 583 -47.68 8.32 33.86
N GLU A 584 -47.42 7.04 33.60
CA GLU A 584 -46.74 6.56 32.37
C GLU A 584 -45.44 7.31 32.05
N GLU A 585 -44.65 7.68 33.08
CA GLU A 585 -43.41 8.41 32.91
C GLU A 585 -42.20 7.48 33.02
N GLU A 586 -41.18 7.70 32.17
CA GLU A 586 -39.87 7.05 32.25
C GLU A 586 -38.83 8.07 32.76
N PHE A 587 -37.96 7.61 33.67
CA PHE A 587 -36.85 8.36 34.24
C PHE A 587 -35.54 7.64 33.96
N THR A 588 -34.54 8.37 33.47
CA THR A 588 -33.23 7.77 33.14
C THR A 588 -32.11 8.41 33.96
N ASN A 589 -31.44 7.58 34.75
CA ASN A 589 -30.20 7.97 35.41
C ASN A 589 -29.01 7.33 34.69
N THR A 590 -27.92 8.08 34.54
CA THR A 590 -26.74 7.63 33.78
C THR A 590 -25.46 7.93 34.55
N ILE A 591 -24.59 6.94 34.67
CA ILE A 591 -23.21 7.15 35.10
C ILE A 591 -22.26 7.09 33.90
N SER A 592 -21.36 8.05 33.78
CA SER A 592 -20.33 8.13 32.75
C SER A 592 -18.97 8.40 33.38
N ILE A 593 -18.01 7.51 33.16
CA ILE A 593 -16.67 7.58 33.73
C ILE A 593 -15.66 7.22 32.64
N SER A 594 -14.75 8.16 32.34
CA SER A 594 -13.83 8.04 31.21
C SER A 594 -14.58 7.69 29.90
N ASN A 595 -14.29 6.57 29.25
CA ASN A 595 -14.98 6.11 28.04
C ASN A 595 -16.17 5.15 28.29
N LYS A 596 -16.57 4.92 29.55
CA LYS A 596 -17.66 4.00 29.91
C LYS A 596 -18.91 4.77 30.29
N ASN A 597 -20.07 4.29 29.84
CA ASN A 597 -21.38 4.78 30.26
C ASN A 597 -22.30 3.61 30.62
N LYS A 598 -23.17 3.83 31.61
CA LYS A 598 -24.24 2.90 31.99
C LYS A 598 -25.45 3.69 32.44
N SER A 599 -26.62 3.30 31.95
CA SER A 599 -27.89 3.93 32.29
C SER A 599 -28.82 2.93 32.97
N ILE A 600 -29.60 3.40 33.94
CA ILE A 600 -30.73 2.69 34.52
C ILE A 600 -31.99 3.48 34.22
N LYS A 601 -33.05 2.75 33.88
CA LYS A 601 -34.40 3.27 33.69
C LYS A 601 -35.31 2.84 34.82
N VAL A 602 -36.13 3.75 35.30
CA VAL A 602 -37.30 3.43 36.12
C VAL A 602 -38.52 4.08 35.49
N TYR A 603 -39.68 3.44 35.59
CA TYR A 603 -40.91 3.96 34.98
C TYR A 603 -42.13 3.72 35.86
N THR A 604 -43.14 4.57 35.73
CA THR A 604 -44.47 4.34 36.30
C THR A 604 -45.44 3.82 35.23
N ILE A 605 -46.48 3.12 35.65
CA ILE A 605 -47.59 2.69 34.79
C ILE A 605 -48.88 3.37 35.26
N ASP A 606 -49.85 3.56 34.35
CA ASP A 606 -51.17 4.07 34.73
C ASP A 606 -51.88 3.09 35.67
N THR A 607 -52.11 3.52 36.91
CA THR A 607 -52.87 2.71 37.88
C THR A 607 -54.39 2.88 37.73
N GLY A 608 -54.87 3.80 36.89
CA GLY A 608 -56.29 4.14 36.75
C GLY A 608 -56.85 4.77 38.03
N GLU A 609 -57.72 5.77 37.89
CA GLU A 609 -58.46 6.30 39.04
C GLU A 609 -59.31 5.18 39.69
N ASN A 610 -59.03 4.87 40.96
CA ASN A 610 -59.72 3.94 41.88
C ASN A 610 -59.17 2.50 42.03
N ASN A 611 -57.91 2.34 42.41
CA ASN A 611 -57.54 1.20 43.26
C ASN A 611 -56.51 1.61 44.30
N PRO A 612 -56.80 1.51 45.62
CA PRO A 612 -55.77 1.69 46.63
C PRO A 612 -54.76 0.56 46.43
N ALA A 613 -53.52 0.91 46.10
CA ALA A 613 -52.43 -0.03 45.97
C ALA A 613 -52.32 -0.87 47.25
N TYR A 614 -52.51 -2.17 47.12
CA TYR A 614 -52.16 -3.12 48.16
C TYR A 614 -50.65 -3.00 48.40
N LEU A 615 -50.27 -2.62 49.62
CA LEU A 615 -48.96 -2.91 50.17
C LEU A 615 -48.75 -4.44 50.14
N PRO A 616 -47.62 -4.93 49.62
CA PRO A 616 -46.88 -5.96 50.30
C PRO A 616 -45.80 -5.27 51.13
N GLU A 617 -45.91 -5.35 52.44
CA GLU A 617 -44.72 -5.28 53.29
C GLU A 617 -43.72 -6.33 52.77
N LEU A 618 -42.56 -5.88 52.31
CA LEU A 618 -41.38 -6.71 52.18
C LEU A 618 -40.26 -6.02 52.96
N PHE A 619 -39.72 -6.81 53.89
CA PHE A 619 -38.69 -6.51 54.88
C PHE A 619 -37.47 -5.75 54.35
#